data_AF-A0A838JHL8-F1
#
_entry.id   AF-A0A838JHL8-F1
#
_cell.length_a   1.000
_cell.length_b   1.000
_cell.length_c   1.000
_cell.angle_alpha   90.00
_cell.angle_beta   90.00
_cell.angle_gamma   90.00
#
_symmetry.space_group_name_H-M   'P 1'
#
loop_
_entity.id
_entity.type
_entity.pdbx_description
1 polymer ?
#
loop_
_entity_poly.entity_id
_entity_poly.type
_entity_poly.pdbx_seq_one_letter_code
_entity_poly.pdbx_strand_id
1 'polypeptide(L)'
;MSIPFSSGKLQGKERKTILQAVQEQAKVAACAALKSILEAFLEAEVSAKLGREKGESRRISGQERPIDWQCGHCGCTDANQFTRDGHYRRGLSTGWGHLSDLRLPMLECQQCQHDVVSHFAIIEKYHR
;
A
#
# COMPACT_ATOMS: atom_id res chain seq x y z
N MET A 1 23.11 8.32 -8.00
CA MET A 1 24.15 8.95 -8.86
C MET A 1 24.37 10.37 -8.37
N SER A 2 25.61 10.78 -8.15
CA SER A 2 25.97 12.14 -7.70
C SER A 2 25.87 13.13 -8.86
N ILE A 3 25.32 14.32 -8.61
CA ILE A 3 25.29 15.42 -9.59
C ILE A 3 26.62 16.18 -9.45
N PRO A 4 27.42 16.33 -10.52
CA PRO A 4 28.68 17.05 -10.44
C PRO A 4 28.41 18.52 -10.12
N PHE A 5 29.08 19.03 -9.08
CA PHE A 5 29.01 20.42 -8.66
C PHE A 5 30.26 21.17 -9.16
N SER A 6 30.04 22.32 -9.78
CA SER A 6 31.10 23.25 -10.22
C SER A 6 30.90 24.58 -9.52
N SER A 7 31.95 25.11 -8.89
CA SER A 7 31.94 26.43 -8.28
C SER A 7 31.99 27.51 -9.37
N GLY A 8 30.84 27.93 -9.88
CA GLY A 8 30.71 29.01 -10.87
C GLY A 8 29.24 29.34 -11.19
N LYS A 9 28.98 30.46 -11.87
CA LYS A 9 27.62 30.78 -12.36
C LYS A 9 27.26 29.81 -13.48
N LEU A 10 26.35 28.88 -13.21
CA LEU A 10 25.78 27.98 -14.21
C LEU A 10 25.10 28.78 -15.33
N GLN A 11 25.45 28.48 -16.58
CA GLN A 11 24.80 29.12 -17.73
C GLN A 11 23.37 28.60 -17.92
N GLY A 12 22.51 29.38 -18.59
CA GLY A 12 21.06 29.14 -18.62
C GLY A 12 20.61 27.72 -19.03
N LYS A 13 21.28 27.09 -20.01
CA LYS A 13 20.98 25.70 -20.42
C LYS A 13 21.47 24.68 -19.40
N GLU A 14 22.70 24.82 -18.92
CA GLU A 14 23.32 23.95 -17.92
C GLU A 14 22.54 23.95 -16.58
N ARG A 15 22.11 25.13 -16.12
CA ARG A 15 21.25 25.28 -14.94
C ARG A 15 19.93 24.54 -15.10
N LYS A 16 19.27 24.62 -16.26
CA LYS A 16 18.00 23.91 -16.52
C LYS A 16 18.20 22.40 -16.46
N THR A 17 19.25 21.88 -17.10
CA THR A 17 19.58 20.46 -17.08
C THR A 17 19.85 19.95 -15.67
N ILE A 18 20.64 20.70 -14.88
CA ILE A 18 20.92 20.32 -13.48
C ILE A 18 19.64 20.33 -12.65
N LEU A 19 18.80 21.36 -12.76
CA LEU A 19 17.53 21.41 -12.03
C LEU A 19 16.58 20.26 -12.42
N GLN A 20 16.49 19.92 -13.70
CA GLN A 20 15.72 18.76 -14.15
C GLN A 20 16.27 17.45 -13.58
N ALA A 21 17.59 17.28 -13.56
CA ALA A 21 18.22 16.10 -12.97
C ALA A 21 17.97 16.00 -11.45
N VAL A 22 18.05 17.12 -10.72
CA VAL A 22 17.71 17.19 -9.29
C VAL A 22 16.25 16.81 -9.08
N GLN A 23 15.33 17.38 -9.87
CA GLN A 23 13.90 17.09 -9.76
C GLN A 23 13.58 15.62 -10.04
N GLU A 24 14.20 15.02 -11.04
CA GLU A 24 13.99 13.62 -11.38
C GLU A 24 14.50 12.69 -10.27
N GLN A 25 15.71 12.97 -9.74
CA GLN A 25 16.24 12.21 -8.61
C GLN A 25 15.36 12.33 -7.36
N ALA A 26 14.84 13.54 -7.09
CA ALA A 26 13.93 13.77 -5.97
C ALA A 26 12.61 12.98 -6.14
N LYS A 27 12.03 12.96 -7.35
CA LYS A 27 10.83 12.17 -7.65
C LYS A 27 11.06 10.68 -7.45
N VAL A 28 12.16 10.14 -7.97
CA VAL A 28 12.49 8.72 -7.80
C VAL A 28 12.65 8.35 -6.32
N ALA A 29 13.38 9.17 -5.55
CA ALA A 29 13.56 8.97 -4.11
C ALA A 29 12.23 9.07 -3.35
N ALA A 30 11.40 10.06 -3.66
CA ALA A 30 10.09 10.24 -3.05
C ALA A 30 9.16 9.05 -3.36
N CYS A 31 9.10 8.59 -4.61
CA CYS A 31 8.31 7.42 -5.00
C CYS A 31 8.74 6.15 -4.24
N ALA A 32 10.05 5.90 -4.12
CA ALA A 32 10.56 4.76 -3.36
C ALA A 32 10.18 4.83 -1.88
N ALA A 33 10.31 6.00 -1.26
CA ALA A 33 9.92 6.20 0.14
C ALA A 33 8.41 6.05 0.35
N LEU A 34 7.59 6.66 -0.52
CA LEU A 34 6.13 6.57 -0.48
C LEU A 34 5.66 5.13 -0.60
N LYS A 35 6.24 4.34 -1.51
CA LYS A 35 5.89 2.93 -1.67
C LYS A 35 6.05 2.17 -0.35
N SER A 36 7.21 2.28 0.30
CA SER A 36 7.48 1.60 1.57
C SER A 36 6.54 2.05 2.68
N ILE A 37 6.24 3.36 2.77
CA ILE A 37 5.32 3.92 3.76
C ILE A 37 3.90 3.38 3.55
N LEU A 38 3.43 3.36 2.30
CA LEU A 38 2.09 2.88 1.96
C LEU A 38 1.94 1.39 2.25
N GLU A 39 2.90 0.55 1.85
CA GLU A 39 2.85 -0.89 2.13
C GLU A 39 2.83 -1.18 3.64
N ALA A 40 3.63 -0.46 4.43
CA ALA A 40 3.62 -0.57 5.88
C ALA A 40 2.28 -0.11 6.49
N PHE A 41 1.71 0.99 5.99
CA PHE A 41 0.41 1.49 6.45
C PHE A 41 -0.71 0.49 6.16
N LEU A 42 -0.74 -0.10 4.96
CA LEU A 42 -1.76 -1.09 4.58
C LEU A 42 -1.71 -2.34 5.47
N GLU A 43 -0.51 -2.82 5.81
CA GLU A 43 -0.34 -3.94 6.75
C GLU A 43 -0.83 -3.58 8.15
N ALA A 44 -0.49 -2.38 8.64
CA ALA A 44 -0.97 -1.89 9.93
C ALA A 44 -2.50 -1.75 9.95
N GLU A 45 -3.11 -1.29 8.86
CA GLU A 45 -4.57 -1.20 8.72
C GLU A 45 -5.22 -2.59 8.80
N VAL A 46 -4.65 -3.60 8.14
CA VAL A 46 -5.12 -4.99 8.27
C VAL A 46 -4.95 -5.50 9.70
N SER A 47 -3.80 -5.25 10.35
CA SER A 47 -3.60 -5.63 11.75
C SER A 47 -4.64 -5.00 12.68
N ALA A 48 -4.96 -3.73 12.48
CA ALA A 48 -5.99 -3.02 13.24
C ALA A 48 -7.39 -3.62 13.00
N LYS A 49 -7.78 -3.87 11.75
CA LYS A 49 -9.08 -4.47 11.39
C LYS A 49 -9.22 -5.90 11.90
N LEU A 50 -8.15 -6.69 11.80
CA LEU A 50 -8.09 -8.06 12.31
C LEU A 50 -7.81 -8.14 13.82
N GLY A 51 -7.51 -7.02 14.48
CA GLY A 51 -7.22 -6.95 15.91
C GLY A 51 -6.09 -7.91 16.33
N ARG A 52 -5.16 -8.19 15.42
CA ARG A 52 -4.02 -9.11 15.63
C ARG A 52 -2.93 -8.88 14.59
N GLU A 53 -1.68 -9.09 15.01
CA GLU A 53 -0.53 -8.95 14.12
C GLU A 53 -0.39 -10.12 13.13
N LYS A 54 0.52 -9.96 12.19
CA LYS A 54 0.87 -11.01 11.24
C LYS A 54 1.57 -12.17 11.98
N GLY A 55 1.05 -13.38 11.79
CA GLY A 55 1.56 -14.58 12.44
C GLY A 55 1.02 -14.82 13.85
N GLU A 56 0.27 -13.88 14.43
CA GLU A 56 -0.41 -14.11 15.70
C GLU A 56 -1.56 -15.11 15.55
N SER A 57 -1.66 -16.00 16.53
CA SER A 57 -2.74 -16.97 16.63
C SER A 57 -4.10 -16.28 16.73
N ARG A 58 -5.10 -16.89 16.08
CA ARG A 58 -6.49 -16.46 16.23
C ARG A 58 -6.94 -16.75 17.66
N ARG A 59 -7.46 -15.73 18.35
CA ARG A 59 -8.23 -15.98 19.57
C ARG A 59 -9.55 -16.59 19.12
N ILE A 60 -9.75 -17.88 19.42
CA ILE A 60 -11.02 -18.57 19.20
C ILE A 60 -11.96 -18.05 20.29
N SER A 61 -12.51 -16.85 20.08
CA SER A 61 -13.65 -16.36 20.84
C SER A 61 -14.90 -16.74 20.06
N GLY A 62 -15.91 -17.28 20.73
CA GLY A 62 -17.23 -17.51 20.13
C GLY A 62 -18.01 -16.22 19.85
N GLN A 63 -17.47 -15.06 20.23
CA GLN A 63 -18.08 -13.76 19.95
C GLN A 63 -17.63 -13.24 18.58
N GLU A 64 -18.61 -13.03 17.71
CA GLU A 64 -18.41 -12.39 16.41
C GLU A 64 -17.82 -10.99 16.59
N ARG A 65 -16.87 -10.64 15.73
CA ARG A 65 -16.31 -9.28 15.68
C ARG A 65 -16.56 -8.69 14.30
N PRO A 66 -17.75 -8.13 14.05
CA PRO A 66 -18.09 -7.55 12.76
C PRO A 66 -17.19 -6.37 12.43
N ILE A 67 -16.74 -6.29 11.19
CA ILE A 67 -16.03 -5.15 10.62
C ILE A 67 -16.71 -4.69 9.32
N ASP A 68 -16.27 -3.55 8.81
CA ASP A 68 -16.74 -2.92 7.56
C ASP A 68 -16.16 -3.57 6.28
N TRP A 69 -15.45 -4.70 6.41
CA TRP A 69 -15.02 -5.53 5.29
C TRP A 69 -15.87 -6.79 5.23
N GLN A 70 -16.15 -7.25 4.01
CA GLN A 70 -17.07 -8.37 3.81
C GLN A 70 -16.53 -9.36 2.77
N CYS A 71 -16.80 -10.65 2.97
CA CYS A 71 -16.56 -11.63 1.94
C CYS A 71 -17.47 -11.35 0.72
N GLY A 72 -16.88 -11.29 -0.48
CA GLY A 72 -17.64 -11.06 -1.71
C GLY A 72 -18.56 -12.23 -2.10
N HIS A 73 -18.35 -13.41 -1.51
CA HIS A 73 -19.11 -14.62 -1.82
C HIS A 73 -20.20 -14.92 -0.79
N CYS A 74 -19.85 -15.10 0.50
CA CYS A 74 -20.82 -15.46 1.54
C CYS A 74 -21.35 -14.27 2.37
N GLY A 75 -20.81 -13.06 2.18
CA GLY A 75 -21.22 -11.88 2.94
C GLY A 75 -20.76 -11.84 4.40
N CYS A 76 -19.94 -12.79 4.85
CA CYS A 76 -19.35 -12.78 6.19
C CYS A 76 -18.62 -11.46 6.44
N THR A 77 -18.85 -10.85 7.61
CA THR A 77 -18.19 -9.63 8.09
C THR A 77 -17.39 -9.85 9.38
N ASP A 78 -17.37 -11.07 9.91
CA ASP A 78 -16.66 -11.41 11.15
C ASP A 78 -15.16 -11.49 10.89
N ALA A 79 -14.41 -10.56 11.48
CA ALA A 79 -12.97 -10.50 11.31
C ALA A 79 -12.23 -11.73 11.89
N ASN A 80 -12.84 -12.51 12.77
CA ASN A 80 -12.28 -13.78 13.23
C ASN A 80 -12.25 -14.84 12.12
N GLN A 81 -13.13 -14.71 11.12
CA GLN A 81 -13.21 -15.56 9.95
C GLN A 81 -12.28 -15.11 8.82
N PHE A 82 -11.49 -14.06 8.99
CA PHE A 82 -10.58 -13.59 7.93
C PHE A 82 -9.13 -13.95 8.26
N THR A 83 -8.37 -14.36 7.25
CA THR A 83 -6.94 -14.67 7.34
C THR A 83 -6.19 -13.92 6.25
N ARG A 84 -4.89 -13.66 6.46
CA ARG A 84 -4.04 -13.01 5.45
C ARG A 84 -3.63 -14.05 4.40
N ASP A 85 -3.85 -13.73 3.13
CA ASP A 85 -3.54 -14.60 1.98
C ASP A 85 -2.53 -13.94 1.02
N GLY A 86 -1.40 -13.50 1.59
CA GLY A 86 -0.35 -12.83 0.82
C GLY A 86 -0.75 -11.44 0.33
N HIS A 87 -0.32 -11.10 -0.88
CA HIS A 87 -0.47 -9.76 -1.46
C HIS A 87 -0.73 -9.83 -2.97
N TYR A 88 -1.62 -8.98 -3.45
CA TYR A 88 -1.72 -8.67 -4.88
C TYR A 88 -0.93 -7.40 -5.21
N ARG A 89 -0.59 -7.23 -6.48
CA ARG A 89 0.16 -6.06 -6.97
C ARG A 89 -0.74 -5.14 -7.76
N ARG A 90 -0.54 -3.83 -7.61
CA ARG A 90 -1.14 -2.83 -8.50
C ARG A 90 -0.25 -1.60 -8.69
N GLY A 91 -0.59 -0.81 -9.71
CA GLY A 91 -0.04 0.53 -9.88
C GLY A 91 -0.83 1.56 -9.08
N LEU A 92 -0.17 2.62 -8.62
CA LEU A 92 -0.80 3.79 -7.99
C LEU A 92 -0.15 5.08 -8.50
N SER A 93 -0.95 5.94 -9.12
CA SER A 93 -0.47 7.26 -9.54
C SER A 93 -0.59 8.25 -8.39
N THR A 94 0.50 8.97 -8.11
CA THR A 94 0.60 9.99 -7.05
C THR A 94 1.08 11.32 -7.62
N GLY A 95 1.02 12.39 -6.83
CA GLY A 95 1.60 13.68 -7.21
C GLY A 95 3.12 13.65 -7.43
N TRP A 96 3.82 12.63 -6.94
CA TRP A 96 5.27 12.46 -7.09
C TRP A 96 5.66 11.59 -8.29
N GLY A 97 4.72 10.82 -8.81
CA GLY A 97 4.94 9.88 -9.91
C GLY A 97 4.08 8.62 -9.78
N HIS A 98 4.32 7.69 -10.68
CA HIS A 98 3.64 6.40 -10.70
C HIS A 98 4.41 5.36 -9.86
N LEU A 99 3.74 4.76 -8.88
CA LEU A 99 4.25 3.66 -8.09
C LEU A 99 3.85 2.34 -8.77
N SER A 100 4.82 1.60 -9.29
CA SER A 100 4.61 0.24 -9.81
C SER A 100 4.76 -0.82 -8.71
N ASP A 101 4.12 -1.97 -8.91
CA ASP A 101 4.23 -3.14 -8.04
C ASP A 101 3.93 -2.85 -6.54
N LEU A 102 3.00 -1.95 -6.25
CA LEU A 102 2.56 -1.70 -4.87
C LEU A 102 1.85 -2.96 -4.35
N ARG A 103 2.32 -3.50 -3.22
CA ARG A 103 1.79 -4.73 -2.63
C ARG A 103 0.64 -4.41 -1.69
N LEU A 104 -0.55 -4.89 -2.03
CA LEU A 104 -1.73 -4.76 -1.19
C LEU A 104 -2.04 -6.09 -0.51
N PRO A 105 -2.24 -6.10 0.82
CA PRO A 105 -2.62 -7.31 1.53
C PRO A 105 -3.91 -7.92 0.98
N MET A 106 -3.93 -9.24 0.84
CA MET A 106 -5.12 -10.02 0.53
C MET A 106 -5.63 -10.70 1.79
N LEU A 107 -6.95 -10.87 1.84
CA LEU A 107 -7.61 -11.59 2.91
C LEU A 107 -8.51 -12.68 2.34
N GLU A 108 -8.50 -13.85 2.98
CA GLU A 108 -9.35 -14.99 2.67
C GLU A 108 -10.40 -15.18 3.78
N CYS A 109 -11.64 -15.43 3.38
CA CYS A 109 -12.71 -15.81 4.29
C CYS A 109 -12.64 -17.31 4.60
N GLN A 110 -12.44 -17.68 5.86
CA GLN A 110 -12.34 -19.06 6.32
C GLN A 110 -13.67 -19.83 6.31
N GLN A 111 -14.81 -19.14 6.14
CA GLN A 111 -16.11 -19.81 6.00
C GLN A 111 -16.32 -20.39 4.60
N CYS A 112 -15.79 -19.73 3.55
CA CYS A 112 -16.04 -20.14 2.17
C CYS A 112 -14.80 -20.13 1.26
N GLN A 113 -13.62 -19.81 1.78
CA GLN A 113 -12.32 -19.78 1.09
C GLN A 113 -12.28 -18.82 -0.11
N HIS A 114 -13.03 -17.71 -0.03
CA HIS A 114 -13.04 -16.67 -1.04
C HIS A 114 -12.46 -15.36 -0.53
N ASP A 115 -12.04 -14.51 -1.45
CA ASP A 115 -11.49 -13.18 -1.17
C ASP A 115 -12.46 -12.30 -0.37
N VAL A 116 -11.90 -11.58 0.59
CA VAL A 116 -12.59 -10.51 1.32
C VAL A 116 -12.43 -9.19 0.56
N VAL A 117 -13.54 -8.48 0.39
CA VAL A 117 -13.55 -7.14 -0.18
C VAL A 117 -13.08 -6.15 0.88
N SER A 118 -11.80 -5.80 0.83
CA SER A 118 -11.17 -4.82 1.72
C SER A 118 -11.24 -3.41 1.12
N HIS A 119 -11.80 -2.48 1.88
CA HIS A 119 -11.78 -1.04 1.57
C HIS A 119 -10.71 -0.38 2.44
N PHE A 120 -9.55 -0.09 1.85
CA PHE A 120 -8.44 0.57 2.54
C PHE A 120 -8.67 2.08 2.64
N ALA A 121 -8.36 2.67 3.78
CA ALA A 121 -8.65 4.07 4.07
C ALA A 121 -7.89 5.06 3.17
N ILE A 122 -6.64 4.75 2.83
CA ILE A 122 -5.77 5.68 2.07
C ILE A 122 -5.77 5.41 0.57
N ILE A 123 -6.33 4.29 0.12
CA ILE A 123 -6.34 4.00 -1.30
C ILE A 123 -7.66 3.44 -1.78
N GLU A 124 -8.27 4.19 -2.69
CA GLU A 124 -9.52 3.82 -3.31
C GLU A 124 -9.36 2.57 -4.19
N LYS A 125 -10.43 1.78 -4.24
CA LYS A 125 -10.57 0.74 -5.23
C LYS A 125 -10.94 1.41 -6.54
N TYR A 126 -10.22 1.08 -7.62
CA TYR A 126 -10.55 1.59 -8.94
C TYR A 126 -11.96 1.10 -9.32
N HIS A 127 -12.92 2.02 -9.42
CA HIS A 127 -14.24 1.75 -9.97
C HIS A 127 -14.10 1.73 -11.49
N ARG A 128 -14.41 0.58 -12.11
CA ARG A 128 -14.47 0.41 -13.56
C ARG A 128 -15.70 1.09 -14.14
#